data_AF-A0A5Q4VBL8-F1
#
_entry.id   AF-A0A5Q4VBL8-F1
#
_cell.length_a   1.000
_cell.length_b   1.000
_cell.length_c   1.000
_cell.angle_alpha   90.00
_cell.angle_beta   90.00
_cell.angle_gamma   90.00
#
_symmetry.space_group_name_H-M   'P 1'
#
loop_
_entity.id
_entity.type
_entity.pdbx_description
1 polymer ?
#
loop_
_entity_poly.entity_id
_entity_poly.type
_entity_poly.pdbx_seq_one_letter_code
_entity_poly.pdbx_strand_id
1 'polypeptide(L)'
;MKFDTNPMSQKIFTRGLDVDTISAYLCCCGLAVEEGTMSLERLLVVWNQGEDVLNRALQVLETQNIITPFVRNGEAFYQVHPPEQWLSPV
;
A
#
# COMPACT_ATOMS: atom_id res chain seq x y z
N MET A 1 13.01 23.01 -0.31
CA MET A 1 11.63 22.58 0.00
C MET A 1 11.39 21.32 -0.82
N LYS A 2 11.59 20.14 -0.23
CA LYS A 2 11.24 18.88 -0.91
C LYS A 2 9.72 18.76 -0.74
N PHE A 3 9.00 18.74 -1.86
CA PHE A 3 7.59 18.39 -1.81
C PHE A 3 7.54 16.93 -1.39
N ASP A 4 6.93 16.66 -0.24
CA ASP A 4 6.60 15.31 0.18
C ASP A 4 5.85 14.65 -0.97
N THR A 5 6.52 13.74 -1.66
CA THR A 5 5.95 12.95 -2.73
C THR A 5 4.91 12.06 -2.08
N ASN A 6 3.66 12.54 -2.08
CA ASN A 6 2.51 11.72 -1.76
C ASN A 6 2.60 10.46 -2.64
N PRO A 7 2.76 9.26 -2.05
CA PRO A 7 2.89 8.03 -2.82
C PRO A 7 1.57 7.65 -3.53
N MET A 8 0.50 8.39 -3.28
CA MET A 8 -0.81 8.20 -3.89
C MET A 8 -0.82 8.63 -5.36
N SER A 9 -1.33 7.74 -6.21
CA SER A 9 -1.51 7.97 -7.63
C SER A 9 -2.88 7.49 -8.09
N GLN A 10 -3.55 8.34 -8.87
CA GLN A 10 -4.84 8.04 -9.49
C GLN A 10 -4.78 6.87 -10.49
N LYS A 11 -3.58 6.48 -10.95
CA LYS A 11 -3.39 5.29 -11.80
C LYS A 11 -3.90 4.01 -11.14
N ILE A 12 -4.05 3.97 -9.80
CA ILE A 12 -4.60 2.80 -9.10
C ILE A 12 -6.02 2.45 -9.58
N PHE A 13 -6.83 3.46 -9.89
CA PHE A 13 -8.23 3.29 -10.31
C PHE A 13 -8.38 2.70 -11.72
N THR A 14 -7.30 2.74 -12.53
CA THR A 14 -7.32 2.21 -13.90
C THR A 14 -6.73 0.81 -14.00
N ARG A 15 -6.42 0.14 -12.87
CA ARG A 15 -5.74 -1.17 -12.86
C ARG A 15 -6.68 -2.38 -12.81
N GLY A 16 -8.00 -2.17 -12.81
CA GLY A 16 -8.99 -3.26 -12.70
C GLY A 16 -8.99 -3.96 -11.34
N LEU A 17 -8.45 -3.31 -10.31
CA LEU A 17 -8.45 -3.80 -8.93
C LEU A 17 -9.85 -3.70 -8.33
N ASP A 18 -10.17 -4.61 -7.41
CA ASP A 18 -11.40 -4.53 -6.63
C ASP A 18 -11.37 -3.35 -5.63
N VAL A 19 -12.56 -3.05 -5.09
CA VAL A 19 -12.75 -1.94 -4.16
C VAL A 19 -11.93 -2.10 -2.89
N ASP A 20 -11.78 -3.33 -2.39
CA ASP A 20 -11.03 -3.62 -1.17
C ASP A 20 -9.54 -3.35 -1.37
N THR A 21 -8.98 -3.78 -2.50
CA THR A 21 -7.58 -3.57 -2.87
C THR A 21 -7.27 -2.09 -3.10
N ILE A 22 -8.17 -1.36 -3.78
CA ILE A 22 -8.04 0.08 -3.94
C ILE A 22 -8.11 0.77 -2.57
N SER A 23 -9.06 0.37 -1.71
CA SER A 23 -9.21 0.95 -0.38
C SER A 23 -7.98 0.70 0.49
N ALA A 24 -7.43 -0.52 0.47
CA ALA A 24 -6.20 -0.86 1.17
C ALA A 24 -5.03 0.01 0.68
N TYR A 25 -4.86 0.21 -0.63
CA TYR A 25 -3.85 1.11 -1.17
C TYR A 25 -4.01 2.55 -0.67
N LEU A 26 -5.23 3.07 -0.63
CA LEU A 26 -5.50 4.42 -0.12
C LEU A 26 -5.19 4.52 1.37
N CYS A 27 -5.50 3.50 2.17
CA CYS A 27 -5.09 3.41 3.57
C CYS A 27 -3.55 3.37 3.71
N CYS A 28 -2.86 2.56 2.90
CA CYS A 28 -1.39 2.52 2.88
C CYS A 28 -0.81 3.91 2.61
N CYS A 29 -1.32 4.63 1.60
CA CYS A 29 -0.85 5.96 1.25
C CYS A 29 -1.16 7.00 2.33
N GLY A 30 -2.33 6.92 2.97
CA GLY A 30 -2.73 7.84 4.03
C GLY A 30 -1.93 7.64 5.33
N LEU A 31 -1.43 6.43 5.58
CA LEU A 31 -0.59 6.09 6.72
C LEU A 31 0.90 6.15 6.44
N ALA A 32 1.30 6.23 5.17
CA ALA A 32 2.69 6.30 4.78
C ALA A 32 3.30 7.59 5.33
N VAL A 33 4.39 7.43 6.09
CA VAL A 33 5.20 8.55 6.61
C VAL A 33 6.33 8.87 5.62
N GLU A 34 7.34 9.63 6.07
CA GLU A 34 8.53 9.93 5.27
C GLU A 34 9.04 8.71 4.50
N GLU A 35 9.40 8.96 3.23
CA GLU A 35 9.88 7.97 2.26
C GLU A 35 8.84 6.92 1.81
N GLY A 36 7.54 7.05 2.17
CA GLY A 36 6.50 6.13 1.69
C GLY A 36 6.40 4.84 2.51
N THR A 37 7.01 4.80 3.69
CA THR A 37 6.96 3.66 4.62
C THR A 37 5.68 3.70 5.47
N MET A 38 5.02 2.55 5.64
CA MET A 38 3.82 2.38 6.46
C MET A 38 3.96 1.16 7.39
N SER A 39 3.48 1.23 8.63
CA SER A 39 3.46 0.11 9.60
C SER A 39 2.21 -0.75 9.45
N LEU A 40 2.38 -2.07 9.33
CA LEU A 40 1.26 -3.01 9.24
C LEU A 40 0.35 -2.93 10.49
N GLU A 41 0.91 -2.73 11.67
CA GLU A 41 0.14 -2.55 12.90
C GLU A 41 -0.81 -1.35 12.79
N ARG A 42 -0.31 -0.21 12.31
CA ARG A 42 -1.15 0.99 12.11
C ARG A 42 -2.23 0.76 11.05
N LEU A 43 -1.93 0.00 10.01
CA LEU A 43 -2.90 -0.36 8.99
C LEU A 43 -4.04 -1.22 9.56
N LEU A 44 -3.70 -2.23 10.37
CA LEU A 44 -4.67 -3.08 11.04
C LEU A 44 -5.60 -2.31 11.97
N VAL A 45 -5.09 -1.25 12.62
CA VAL A 45 -5.89 -0.39 13.51
C VAL A 45 -6.95 0.43 12.76
N VAL A 46 -6.66 0.90 11.53
CA VAL A 46 -7.58 1.74 10.76
C VAL A 46 -8.44 0.97 9.75
N TRP A 47 -8.10 -0.28 9.48
CA TRP A 47 -8.84 -1.12 8.55
C TRP A 47 -10.17 -1.58 9.16
N ASN A 48 -11.26 -1.37 8.43
CA ASN A 48 -12.62 -1.58 8.95
C ASN A 48 -13.27 -2.90 8.47
N GLN A 49 -12.61 -3.66 7.60
CA GLN A 49 -13.09 -4.97 7.13
C GLN A 49 -12.32 -6.11 7.81
N GLY A 50 -12.62 -7.36 7.45
CA GLY A 50 -11.88 -8.52 7.95
C GLY A 50 -10.38 -8.47 7.64
N GLU A 51 -9.58 -9.03 8.54
CA GLU A 51 -8.12 -9.16 8.35
C GLU A 51 -7.78 -10.04 7.13
N ASP A 52 -8.62 -11.04 6.82
CA ASP A 52 -8.47 -11.87 5.62
C ASP A 52 -8.66 -11.07 4.33
N VAL A 53 -9.57 -10.09 4.33
CA VAL A 53 -9.77 -9.15 3.21
C VAL A 53 -8.54 -8.28 3.04
N LEU A 54 -8.00 -7.75 4.14
CA LEU A 54 -6.78 -6.94 4.10
C LEU A 54 -5.60 -7.72 3.56
N ASN A 55 -5.38 -8.94 4.07
CA ASN A 55 -4.28 -9.79 3.64
C ASN A 55 -4.35 -10.13 2.15
N ARG A 56 -5.55 -10.43 1.62
CA ARG A 56 -5.75 -10.63 0.18
C ARG A 56 -5.42 -9.36 -0.61
N ALA A 57 -5.92 -8.21 -0.18
CA ALA A 57 -5.65 -6.92 -0.82
C ALA A 57 -4.15 -6.58 -0.83
N LEU A 58 -3.46 -6.74 0.31
CA LEU A 58 -2.01 -6.52 0.41
C LEU A 58 -1.24 -7.46 -0.53
N GLN A 59 -1.61 -8.73 -0.59
CA GLN A 59 -1.00 -9.69 -1.51
C GLN A 59 -1.15 -9.27 -2.98
N VAL A 60 -2.31 -8.74 -3.38
CA VAL A 60 -2.50 -8.19 -4.74
C VAL A 60 -1.60 -6.98 -4.99
N LEU A 61 -1.50 -6.05 -4.03
CA LEU A 61 -0.62 -4.89 -4.15
C LEU A 61 0.87 -5.29 -4.21
N GLU A 62 1.27 -6.30 -3.44
CA GLU A 62 2.62 -6.87 -3.43
C GLU A 62 2.97 -7.52 -4.78
N THR A 63 2.10 -8.38 -5.31
CA THR A 63 2.33 -9.05 -6.61
C THR A 63 2.46 -8.08 -7.78
N GLN A 64 1.87 -6.88 -7.65
CA GLN A 64 1.96 -5.82 -8.64
C GLN A 64 3.09 -4.81 -8.37
N ASN A 65 3.96 -5.06 -7.39
CA ASN A 65 5.02 -4.18 -6.94
C ASN A 65 4.53 -2.76 -6.60
N ILE A 66 3.31 -2.64 -6.09
CA ILE A 66 2.75 -1.38 -5.59
C ILE A 66 3.22 -1.14 -4.15
N ILE A 67 3.35 -2.23 -3.38
CA ILE A 67 3.96 -2.21 -2.06
C ILE A 67 5.00 -3.34 -1.92
N THR A 68 5.93 -3.21 -0.98
CA THR A 68 6.85 -4.29 -0.62
C THR A 68 6.99 -4.40 0.90
N PRO A 69 6.81 -5.59 1.48
CA PRO A 69 6.98 -5.79 2.92
C PRO A 69 8.46 -5.74 3.30
N PHE A 70 8.76 -5.22 4.48
CA PHE A 70 10.06 -5.34 5.11
C PHE A 70 9.93 -5.34 6.64
N VAL A 71 10.98 -5.79 7.33
CA VAL A 71 11.02 -5.81 8.80
C VAL A 71 12.04 -4.80 9.29
N ARG A 72 11.66 -3.98 10.27
CA ARG A 72 12.54 -3.02 10.95
C ARG A 72 12.34 -3.17 12.44
N ASN A 73 13.41 -3.44 13.18
CA ASN A 73 13.39 -3.64 14.64
C ASN A 73 12.38 -4.69 15.14
N GLY A 74 12.11 -5.73 14.33
CA GLY A 74 11.14 -6.79 14.67
C GLY A 74 9.68 -6.46 14.34
N GLU A 75 9.41 -5.28 13.79
CA GLU A 75 8.08 -4.86 13.35
C GLU A 75 7.94 -4.93 11.82
N ALA A 76 6.73 -5.25 11.35
CA ALA A 76 6.42 -5.37 9.92
C ALA A 76 5.98 -4.03 9.34
N PHE A 77 6.59 -3.65 8.22
CA PHE A 77 6.32 -2.45 7.47
C PHE A 77 6.10 -2.76 5.99
N TYR A 78 5.52 -1.80 5.30
CA TYR A 78 5.37 -1.77 3.86
C TYR A 78 6.00 -0.50 3.30
N GLN A 79 6.77 -0.65 2.23
CA GLN A 79 7.19 0.45 1.37
C GLN A 79 6.17 0.62 0.27
N VAL A 80 5.57 1.80 0.12
CA VAL A 80 4.72 2.13 -1.04
C VAL A 80 5.62 2.64 -2.16
N HIS A 81 5.47 2.06 -3.35
CA HIS A 81 6.27 2.40 -4.52
C HIS A 81 5.58 3.44 -5.39
N PRO A 82 6.35 4.33 -6.03
CA PRO A 82 5.79 5.26 -6.99
C PRO A 82 5.33 4.51 -8.26
N PRO A 83 4.35 5.06 -9.02
CA PRO A 83 3.71 4.35 -10.12
C PRO A 83 4.63 3.90 -11.26
N GLU A 84 5.79 4.51 -11.40
CA GLU A 84 6.82 4.16 -12.37
C GLU A 84 7.44 2.79 -12.10
N GLN A 85 7.28 2.25 -10.88
CA GLN A 85 7.81 0.96 -10.47
C GLN A 85 6.75 -0.15 -10.44
N TRP A 86 5.47 0.18 -10.68
CA TRP A 86 4.39 -0.80 -10.63
C TRP A 86 4.47 -1.74 -11.83
N LEU A 87 4.38 -3.05 -11.58
CA LEU A 87 4.34 -4.07 -12.63
C LEU A 87 2.99 -4.04 -13.33
N SER A 88 2.97 -4.15 -14.66
CA SER A 88 1.73 -4.21 -15.45
C SER A 88 0.76 -5.25 -14.88
N PRO A 89 -0.57 -4.98 -14.92
CA PRO A 89 -1.55 -6.02 -14.61
C PRO A 89 -1.31 -7.21 -15.54
N VAL A 90 -1.30 -8.43 -14.99
CA VAL A 90 -1.24 -9.68 -15.76
C VAL A 90 -2.60 -9.97 -16.38
#